data_AF-N8RIQ3-F1
#
_entry.id   AF-N8RIQ3-F1
#
_cell.length_a   1.000
_cell.length_b   1.000
_cell.length_c   1.000
_cell.angle_alpha   90.00
_cell.angle_beta   90.00
_cell.angle_gamma   90.00
#
_symmetry.space_group_name_H-M   'P 1'
#
loop_
_entity.id
_entity.type
_entity.pdbx_description
1 polymer ?
#
loop_
_entity_poly.entity_id
_entity_poly.type
_entity_poly.pdbx_seq_one_letter_code
_entity_poly.pdbx_strand_id
1 'polypeptide(L)'
;MKKMTSVLQLSEEEKKLILFLELFGQRFKNISVYELWVMKQLICQFGIDSVSLPLEKLAKQIGVQHKKLREVLVELERVGLIEVSFPEQRERARVRQIKLVIQTLNSDFNDPNSLDEQLTAAYKKKQRYLPLFQFIKILFINTSEIKVTNKAEIAQQNNFFDFRSCLVLFALLSKSDAFGFVFDCGVPEIMLRTGLTNRAVSRAIKQLKEVGMIRSQANGAIGNSFIQLEAPVYALNLSHAFWGEGAIYGNFYILKYPEPHVFEVADSSGKCNSIKTSHNFTRCIPT
;
A
#
# COMPACT_ATOMS: atom_id res chain seq x y z
N MET A 1 4.50 16.21 -40.96
CA MET A 1 3.41 15.95 -40.00
C MET A 1 3.98 15.89 -38.59
N LYS A 2 3.76 16.93 -37.77
CA LYS A 2 4.09 16.87 -36.33
C LYS A 2 3.14 15.86 -35.68
N LYS A 3 3.68 14.77 -35.12
CA LYS A 3 2.93 13.90 -34.20
C LYS A 3 2.48 14.77 -33.04
N MET A 4 1.19 15.10 -32.96
CA MET A 4 0.58 15.55 -31.72
C MET A 4 0.83 14.45 -30.69
N THR A 5 1.84 14.65 -29.86
CA THR A 5 2.03 13.84 -28.67
C THR A 5 0.86 14.23 -27.78
N SER A 6 -0.17 13.37 -27.70
CA SER A 6 -1.25 13.59 -26.74
C SER A 6 -0.59 13.67 -25.37
N VAL A 7 -0.61 14.87 -24.78
CA VAL A 7 -0.20 15.06 -23.39
C VAL A 7 -1.16 14.21 -22.59
N LEU A 8 -0.66 13.13 -21.99
CA LEU A 8 -1.45 12.22 -21.18
C LEU A 8 -1.94 13.01 -19.96
N GLN A 9 -3.20 13.46 -19.99
CA GLN A 9 -3.82 14.12 -18.85
C GLN A 9 -4.23 13.05 -17.84
N LEU A 10 -3.62 13.07 -16.66
CA LEU A 10 -3.98 12.19 -15.57
C LEU A 10 -5.38 12.52 -15.05
N SER A 11 -6.13 11.48 -14.67
CA SER A 11 -7.36 11.70 -13.91
C SER A 11 -7.05 12.22 -12.50
N GLU A 12 -8.02 12.88 -11.85
CA GLU A 12 -7.85 13.35 -10.47
C GLU A 12 -7.54 12.21 -9.48
N GLU A 13 -8.09 11.02 -9.73
CA GLU A 13 -7.80 9.82 -8.93
C GLU A 13 -6.34 9.37 -9.09
N GLU A 14 -5.79 9.48 -10.30
CA GLU A 14 -4.39 9.16 -10.58
C GLU A 14 -3.46 10.16 -9.91
N LYS A 15 -3.77 11.46 -9.96
CA LYS A 15 -3.02 12.49 -9.22
C LYS A 15 -3.02 12.18 -7.72
N LYS A 16 -4.18 11.89 -7.14
CA LYS A 16 -4.33 11.51 -5.71
C LYS A 16 -3.53 10.26 -5.37
N LEU A 17 -3.55 9.24 -6.24
CA LEU A 17 -2.74 8.03 -6.06
C LEU A 17 -1.25 8.36 -5.99
N ILE A 18 -0.74 9.22 -6.88
CA ILE A 18 0.67 9.60 -6.88
C ILE A 18 1.07 10.35 -5.62
N LEU A 19 0.26 11.30 -5.16
CA LEU A 19 0.50 11.97 -3.88
C LEU A 19 0.60 10.97 -2.72
N PHE A 20 -0.31 9.98 -2.68
CA PHE A 20 -0.27 8.93 -1.67
C PHE A 20 0.97 8.03 -1.82
N LEU A 21 1.39 7.68 -3.04
CA LEU A 21 2.56 6.84 -3.26
C LEU A 21 3.88 7.56 -2.96
N GLU A 22 3.95 8.88 -3.12
CA GLU A 22 5.10 9.64 -2.66
C GLU A 22 5.13 9.71 -1.13
N LEU A 23 3.98 9.97 -0.49
CA LEU A 23 3.86 9.87 0.97
C LEU A 23 4.27 8.47 1.48
N PHE A 24 3.69 7.41 0.92
CA PHE A 24 3.94 6.04 1.38
C PHE A 24 5.35 5.53 1.05
N GLY A 25 5.98 6.10 0.01
CA GLY A 25 7.36 5.83 -0.35
C GLY A 25 8.37 6.46 0.61
N GLN A 26 8.03 7.63 1.16
CA GLN A 26 8.81 8.24 2.23
C GLN A 26 8.68 7.39 3.50
N ARG A 27 9.80 6.81 3.92
CA ARG A 27 9.91 5.99 5.14
C ARG A 27 9.83 6.88 6.38
N PHE A 28 8.67 7.49 6.60
CA PHE A 28 8.44 8.42 7.70
C PHE A 28 8.59 7.70 9.03
N LYS A 29 9.74 7.86 9.67
CA LYS A 29 9.99 7.34 11.03
C LYS A 29 9.14 8.04 12.10
N ASN A 30 8.55 9.19 11.77
CA ASN A 30 7.95 10.11 12.72
C ASN A 30 6.44 10.28 12.58
N ILE A 31 5.78 9.54 11.69
CA ILE A 31 4.31 9.53 11.62
C ILE A 31 3.78 8.20 12.14
N SER A 32 2.71 8.25 12.92
CA SER A 32 2.02 7.06 13.38
C SER A 32 1.22 6.40 12.24
N VAL A 33 0.90 5.12 12.39
CA VAL A 33 0.00 4.42 11.46
C VAL A 33 -1.34 5.14 11.28
N TYR A 34 -1.84 5.79 12.34
CA TYR A 34 -3.11 6.51 12.29
C TYR A 34 -2.99 7.83 11.53
N GLU A 35 -1.91 8.58 11.74
CA GLU A 35 -1.58 9.78 10.94
C GLU A 35 -1.42 9.44 9.46
N LEU A 36 -0.69 8.36 9.12
CA LEU A 36 -0.54 7.91 7.74
C LEU A 36 -1.90 7.58 7.10
N TRP A 37 -2.79 6.94 7.84
CA TRP A 37 -4.14 6.67 7.36
C TRP A 37 -4.98 7.94 7.17
N VAL A 38 -4.91 8.89 8.12
CA VAL A 38 -5.59 10.18 7.98
C VAL A 38 -5.07 10.95 6.77
N MET A 39 -3.75 10.94 6.53
CA MET A 39 -3.16 11.55 5.34
C MET A 39 -3.66 10.91 4.04
N LYS A 40 -3.70 9.56 3.96
CA LYS A 40 -4.32 8.86 2.83
C LYS A 40 -5.75 9.37 2.61
N GLN A 41 -6.55 9.49 3.67
CA GLN A 41 -7.94 9.92 3.58
C GLN A 41 -8.08 11.38 3.14
N LEU A 42 -7.23 12.29 3.64
CA LEU A 42 -7.18 13.67 3.17
C LEU A 42 -6.83 13.75 1.68
N ILE A 43 -5.83 12.97 1.23
CA ILE A 43 -5.46 12.89 -0.20
C ILE A 43 -6.63 12.34 -1.03
N CYS A 44 -7.28 11.25 -0.60
CA CYS A 44 -8.42 10.69 -1.31
C CYS A 44 -9.57 11.70 -1.47
N GLN A 45 -9.89 12.45 -0.40
CA GLN A 45 -11.03 13.36 -0.40
C GLN A 45 -10.71 14.68 -1.12
N PHE A 46 -9.56 15.29 -0.87
CA PHE A 46 -9.27 16.68 -1.25
C PHE A 46 -8.13 16.81 -2.26
N GLY A 47 -7.25 15.81 -2.39
CA GLY A 47 -6.10 15.91 -3.30
C GLY A 47 -5.24 17.15 -2.98
N ILE A 48 -5.00 17.99 -3.99
CA ILE A 48 -4.18 19.21 -3.91
C ILE A 48 -4.98 20.39 -3.36
N ASP A 49 -6.31 20.31 -3.45
CA ASP A 49 -7.19 21.41 -3.08
C ASP A 49 -7.18 21.65 -1.57
N SER A 50 -7.27 22.92 -1.18
CA SER A 50 -7.42 23.27 0.23
C SER A 50 -8.83 22.96 0.71
N VAL A 51 -8.98 22.42 1.91
CA VAL A 51 -10.27 22.16 2.55
C VAL A 51 -10.54 23.14 3.68
N SER A 52 -11.70 23.80 3.63
CA SER A 52 -12.16 24.73 4.67
C SER A 52 -13.43 24.20 5.31
N LEU A 53 -13.28 23.32 6.31
CA LEU A 53 -14.41 22.68 6.99
C LEU A 53 -14.27 22.76 8.52
N PRO A 54 -15.39 22.84 9.26
CA PRO A 54 -15.40 22.57 10.69
C PRO A 54 -14.85 21.16 10.98
N LEU A 55 -14.08 21.02 12.06
CA LEU A 55 -13.38 19.77 12.39
C LEU A 55 -14.30 18.55 12.47
N GLU A 56 -15.53 18.73 12.96
CA GLU A 56 -16.53 17.67 13.04
C GLU A 56 -17.01 17.19 11.66
N LYS A 57 -17.27 18.13 10.75
CA LYS A 57 -17.65 17.81 9.36
C LYS A 57 -16.49 17.12 8.64
N LEU A 58 -15.27 17.64 8.81
CA LEU A 58 -14.07 17.03 8.26
C LEU A 58 -13.90 15.60 8.75
N ALA A 59 -13.98 15.37 10.07
CA ALA A 59 -13.85 14.04 10.67
C ALA A 59 -14.88 13.05 10.11
N LYS A 60 -16.13 13.49 9.92
CA LYS A 60 -17.19 12.67 9.32
C LYS A 60 -16.88 12.35 7.86
N GLN A 61 -16.39 13.32 7.09
CA GLN A 61 -16.08 13.15 5.66
C GLN A 61 -14.91 12.20 5.42
N ILE A 62 -13.82 12.32 6.18
CA ILE A 62 -12.66 11.42 6.07
C ILE A 62 -12.82 10.10 6.83
N GLY A 63 -13.93 9.94 7.58
CA GLY A 63 -14.25 8.69 8.26
C GLY A 63 -13.43 8.39 9.51
N VAL A 64 -13.11 9.40 10.33
CA VAL A 64 -12.30 9.23 11.55
C VAL A 64 -12.94 9.86 12.79
N GLN A 65 -12.41 9.54 13.97
CA GLN A 65 -12.92 10.08 15.23
C GLN A 65 -12.53 11.55 15.39
N HIS A 66 -13.52 12.43 15.58
CA HIS A 66 -13.32 13.88 15.77
C HIS A 66 -12.26 14.20 16.84
N LYS A 67 -12.34 13.56 18.02
CA LYS A 67 -11.39 13.81 19.12
C LYS A 67 -9.93 13.54 18.70
N LYS A 68 -9.70 12.43 17.99
CA LYS A 68 -8.36 12.04 17.53
C LYS A 68 -7.86 12.90 16.37
N LEU A 69 -8.77 13.35 15.51
CA LEU A 69 -8.39 14.15 14.35
C LEU A 69 -7.67 15.45 14.75
N ARG A 70 -8.07 16.07 15.87
CA ARG A 70 -7.41 17.30 16.34
C ARG A 70 -5.92 17.08 16.60
N GLU A 71 -5.59 16.04 17.35
CA GLU A 71 -4.21 15.69 17.70
C GLU A 71 -3.41 15.31 16.45
N VAL A 72 -4.02 14.54 15.56
CA VAL A 72 -3.38 14.14 14.30
C VAL A 72 -3.05 15.34 13.42
N LEU A 73 -3.95 16.32 13.28
CA LEU A 73 -3.67 17.50 12.47
C LEU A 73 -2.49 18.32 13.01
N VAL A 74 -2.36 18.43 14.34
CA VAL A 74 -1.22 19.12 14.97
C VAL A 74 0.09 18.39 14.66
N GLU A 75 0.11 17.07 14.74
CA GLU A 75 1.31 16.28 14.42
C GLU A 75 1.68 16.35 12.93
N LEU A 76 0.68 16.29 12.04
CA LEU A 76 0.90 16.40 10.59
C LEU A 76 1.42 17.78 10.20
N GLU A 77 0.93 18.84 10.84
CA GLU A 77 1.44 20.20 10.66
C GLU A 77 2.88 20.32 11.20
N ARG A 78 3.16 19.76 12.38
CA ARG A 78 4.50 19.74 12.99
C ARG A 78 5.54 19.05 12.10
N VAL A 79 5.16 17.97 11.43
CA VAL A 79 6.03 17.25 10.47
C VAL A 79 6.09 17.95 9.11
N GLY A 80 5.27 18.98 8.88
CA GLY A 80 5.27 19.78 7.65
C GLY A 80 4.57 19.10 6.48
N LEU A 81 3.67 18.15 6.73
CA LEU A 81 2.88 17.48 5.69
C LEU A 81 1.63 18.27 5.30
N ILE A 82 1.12 19.10 6.22
CA ILE A 82 -0.01 19.98 5.99
C ILE A 82 0.28 21.37 6.55
N GLU A 83 -0.43 22.37 6.00
CA GLU A 83 -0.54 23.71 6.55
C GLU A 83 -1.96 23.91 7.07
N VAL A 84 -2.09 24.47 8.27
CA VAL A 84 -3.38 24.83 8.86
C VAL A 84 -3.45 26.34 9.03
N SER A 85 -4.40 26.98 8.34
CA SER A 85 -4.67 28.41 8.48
C SER A 85 -6.12 28.68 8.91
N PHE A 86 -6.34 29.88 9.42
CA PHE A 86 -7.64 30.33 9.90
C PHE A 86 -8.09 31.54 9.07
N PRO A 87 -8.95 31.33 8.05
CA PRO A 87 -9.34 32.40 7.14
C PRO A 87 -10.21 33.48 7.81
N GLU A 88 -10.84 33.18 8.94
CA GLU A 88 -11.69 34.12 9.67
C GLU A 88 -10.98 34.68 10.91
N GLN A 89 -10.75 36.01 10.94
CA GLN A 89 -10.03 36.72 12.02
C GLN A 89 -10.88 37.05 13.27
N ARG A 90 -12.19 36.81 13.28
CA ARG A 90 -13.08 37.21 14.40
C ARG A 90 -13.52 36.00 15.22
N GLU A 91 -13.09 35.95 16.49
CA GLU A 91 -13.57 35.25 17.72
C GLU A 91 -14.22 33.85 17.67
N ARG A 92 -14.54 33.29 16.50
CA ARG A 92 -15.12 31.96 16.27
C ARG A 92 -14.43 31.25 15.11
N ALA A 93 -13.11 31.38 14.99
CA ALA A 93 -12.26 30.66 14.04
C ALA A 93 -12.31 29.13 14.28
N ARG A 94 -13.43 28.49 13.96
CA ARG A 94 -13.65 27.03 14.06
C ARG A 94 -13.36 26.31 12.76
N VAL A 95 -13.40 27.04 11.64
CA VAL A 95 -13.11 26.53 10.31
C VAL A 95 -11.61 26.64 10.09
N ARG A 96 -10.97 25.48 9.93
CA ARG A 96 -9.56 25.36 9.57
C ARG A 96 -9.51 25.23 8.06
N GLN A 97 -8.70 26.04 7.41
CA GLN A 97 -8.27 25.77 6.05
C GLN A 97 -7.05 24.85 6.14
N ILE A 98 -7.14 23.66 5.57
CA ILE A 98 -6.06 22.66 5.57
C ILE A 98 -5.60 22.49 4.13
N LYS A 99 -4.29 22.56 3.91
CA LYS A 99 -3.67 22.35 2.60
C LYS A 99 -2.53 21.35 2.72
N LEU A 100 -2.37 20.47 1.73
CA LEU A 100 -1.21 19.58 1.66
C LEU A 100 0.05 20.36 1.27
N VAL A 101 1.16 20.08 1.95
CA VAL A 101 2.48 20.60 1.57
C VAL A 101 3.14 19.60 0.63
N ILE A 102 2.83 19.73 -0.66
CA ILE A 102 3.20 18.74 -1.68
C ILE A 102 4.72 18.64 -1.85
N GLN A 103 5.45 19.74 -1.65
CA GLN A 103 6.91 19.79 -1.68
C GLN A 103 7.55 18.89 -0.62
N THR A 104 6.91 18.71 0.53
CA THR A 104 7.37 17.79 1.57
C THR A 104 7.23 16.33 1.11
N LEU A 105 6.27 16.02 0.23
CA LEU A 105 6.06 14.67 -0.32
C LEU A 105 7.06 14.35 -1.43
N ASN A 106 7.43 15.34 -2.23
CA ASN A 106 8.52 15.21 -3.20
C ASN A 106 9.05 16.62 -3.52
N SER A 107 10.36 16.82 -3.36
CA SER A 107 11.01 18.10 -3.66
C SER A 107 10.88 18.52 -5.13
N ASP A 108 10.67 17.55 -6.01
CA ASP A 108 10.42 17.81 -7.44
C ASP A 108 9.07 18.51 -7.65
N PHE A 109 8.15 18.47 -6.68
CA PHE A 109 6.84 19.11 -6.72
C PHE A 109 6.87 20.58 -6.25
N ASN A 110 7.84 21.35 -6.76
CA ASN A 110 8.13 22.70 -6.26
C ASN A 110 7.46 23.84 -7.05
N ASP A 111 7.15 23.63 -8.32
CA ASP A 111 6.55 24.64 -9.21
C ASP A 111 5.06 24.35 -9.47
N PRO A 112 4.14 25.19 -8.97
CA PRO A 112 2.70 25.02 -9.21
C PRO A 112 2.31 25.03 -10.69
N ASN A 113 3.04 25.76 -11.55
CA ASN A 113 2.68 25.89 -12.97
C ASN A 113 3.01 24.62 -13.78
N SER A 114 3.95 23.80 -13.30
CA SER A 114 4.34 22.53 -13.92
C SER A 114 3.96 21.30 -13.09
N LEU A 115 3.18 21.48 -12.02
CA LEU A 115 2.79 20.40 -11.12
C LEU A 115 2.09 19.24 -11.84
N ASP A 116 1.20 19.53 -12.79
CA ASP A 116 0.53 18.48 -13.58
C ASP A 116 1.54 17.67 -14.42
N GLU A 117 2.55 18.32 -15.00
CA GLU A 117 3.61 17.64 -15.76
C GLU A 117 4.50 16.78 -14.84
N GLN A 118 4.84 17.31 -13.66
CA GLN A 118 5.63 16.62 -12.64
C GLN A 118 4.90 15.39 -12.09
N LEU A 119 3.60 15.53 -11.80
CA LEU A 119 2.74 14.40 -11.40
C LEU A 119 2.63 13.37 -12.52
N THR A 120 2.52 13.80 -13.78
CA THR A 120 2.51 12.91 -14.95
C THR A 120 3.82 12.13 -15.09
N ALA A 121 4.97 12.80 -14.89
CA ALA A 121 6.28 12.15 -14.89
C ALA A 121 6.41 11.13 -13.75
N ALA A 122 6.00 11.50 -12.53
CA ALA A 122 5.97 10.62 -11.39
C ALA A 122 5.04 9.41 -11.63
N TYR A 123 3.87 9.61 -12.22
CA TYR A 123 2.95 8.54 -12.58
C TYR A 123 3.58 7.52 -13.52
N LYS A 124 4.15 7.98 -14.64
CA LYS A 124 4.83 7.11 -15.60
C LYS A 124 5.99 6.35 -14.95
N LYS A 125 6.73 7.01 -14.05
CA LYS A 125 7.79 6.38 -13.27
C LYS A 125 7.23 5.26 -12.39
N LYS A 126 6.22 5.52 -11.56
CA LYS A 126 5.62 4.50 -10.68
C LYS A 126 5.03 3.35 -11.48
N GLN A 127 4.30 3.63 -12.57
CA GLN A 127 3.73 2.62 -13.45
C GLN A 127 4.81 1.70 -14.05
N ARG A 128 5.99 2.23 -14.38
CA ARG A 128 7.12 1.45 -14.91
C ARG A 128 7.81 0.60 -13.83
N TYR A 129 7.96 1.13 -12.62
CA TYR A 129 8.75 0.49 -11.55
C TYR A 129 7.93 -0.39 -10.60
N LEU A 130 6.60 -0.27 -10.59
CA LEU A 130 5.70 -1.08 -9.77
C LEU A 130 4.96 -2.07 -10.67
N PRO A 131 5.37 -3.36 -10.71
CA PRO A 131 4.77 -4.34 -11.61
C PRO A 131 3.25 -4.50 -11.43
N LEU A 132 2.78 -4.37 -10.19
CA LEU A 132 1.36 -4.45 -9.84
C LEU A 132 0.72 -3.07 -9.63
N PHE A 133 1.16 -2.04 -10.35
CA PHE A 133 0.63 -0.68 -10.21
C PHE A 133 -0.90 -0.60 -10.33
N GLN A 134 -1.50 -1.38 -11.24
CA GLN A 134 -2.97 -1.42 -11.38
C GLN A 134 -3.66 -1.96 -10.12
N PHE A 135 -3.10 -2.97 -9.45
CA PHE A 135 -3.64 -3.49 -8.18
C PHE A 135 -3.52 -2.46 -7.06
N ILE A 136 -2.42 -1.70 -7.04
CA ILE A 136 -2.23 -0.59 -6.09
C ILE A 136 -3.30 0.50 -6.33
N LYS A 137 -3.59 0.84 -7.60
CA LYS A 137 -4.66 1.78 -7.96
C LYS A 137 -6.03 1.28 -7.49
N ILE A 138 -6.38 0.02 -7.76
CA ILE A 138 -7.64 -0.60 -7.31
C ILE A 138 -7.73 -0.59 -5.78
N LEU A 139 -6.66 -0.98 -5.09
CA LEU A 139 -6.60 -0.95 -3.63
C LEU A 139 -6.82 0.47 -3.11
N PHE A 140 -6.20 1.48 -3.71
CA PHE A 140 -6.36 2.88 -3.31
C PHE A 140 -7.80 3.37 -3.42
N ILE A 141 -8.45 3.09 -4.55
CA ILE A 141 -9.83 3.50 -4.82
C ILE A 141 -10.80 2.76 -3.88
N ASN A 142 -10.74 1.43 -3.86
CA ASN A 142 -11.69 0.59 -3.12
C ASN A 142 -11.59 0.74 -1.59
N THR A 143 -10.48 1.31 -1.10
CA THR A 143 -10.27 1.52 0.35
C THR A 143 -10.39 2.98 0.78
N SER A 144 -10.81 3.86 -0.13
CA SER A 144 -11.07 5.27 0.18
C SER A 144 -12.20 5.41 1.22
N GLU A 145 -13.19 4.52 1.20
CA GLU A 145 -14.35 4.59 2.11
C GLU A 145 -14.14 3.91 3.48
N ILE A 146 -12.98 3.28 3.71
CA ILE A 146 -12.72 2.59 4.98
C ILE A 146 -12.67 3.59 6.13
N LYS A 147 -13.70 3.53 7.00
CA LYS A 147 -13.81 4.36 8.21
C LYS A 147 -13.06 3.72 9.37
N VAL A 148 -12.33 4.53 10.14
CA VAL A 148 -11.68 4.07 11.38
C VAL A 148 -12.63 4.27 12.56
N THR A 149 -13.23 3.17 12.98
CA THR A 149 -14.20 3.14 14.08
C THR A 149 -13.83 2.06 15.09
N ASN A 150 -14.14 2.31 16.36
CA ASN A 150 -14.00 1.33 17.43
C ASN A 150 -15.25 0.45 17.57
N LYS A 151 -16.31 0.73 16.81
CA LYS A 151 -17.55 -0.05 16.83
C LYS A 151 -17.43 -1.26 15.92
N ALA A 152 -17.44 -2.45 16.52
CA ALA A 152 -17.28 -3.73 15.81
C ALA A 152 -18.29 -3.93 14.67
N GLU A 153 -19.53 -3.46 14.85
CA GLU A 153 -20.63 -3.56 13.87
C GLU A 153 -20.36 -2.81 12.56
N ILE A 154 -19.66 -1.67 12.61
CA ILE A 154 -19.32 -0.89 11.40
C ILE A 154 -18.04 -1.44 10.75
N ALA A 155 -17.14 -2.05 11.54
CA ALA A 155 -15.96 -2.72 11.01
C ALA A 155 -16.32 -3.93 10.14
N GLN A 156 -17.48 -4.55 10.37
CA GLN A 156 -17.99 -5.68 9.58
C GLN A 156 -18.52 -5.29 8.20
N GLN A 157 -18.82 -4.02 7.94
CA GLN A 157 -19.31 -3.56 6.63
C GLN A 157 -18.19 -3.44 5.58
N ASN A 158 -16.92 -3.34 6.00
CA ASN A 158 -15.78 -3.48 5.12
C ASN A 158 -15.48 -4.97 4.96
N ASN A 159 -16.12 -5.59 3.97
CA ASN A 159 -16.20 -7.06 3.82
C ASN A 159 -14.85 -7.80 3.68
N PHE A 160 -13.72 -7.11 3.57
CA PHE A 160 -12.42 -7.76 3.29
C PHE A 160 -11.38 -7.57 4.38
N PHE A 161 -11.06 -6.35 4.83
CA PHE A 161 -10.04 -6.15 5.89
C PHE A 161 -10.03 -4.73 6.47
N ASP A 162 -9.37 -4.54 7.61
CA ASP A 162 -9.25 -3.23 8.27
C ASP A 162 -8.18 -2.33 7.62
N PHE A 163 -8.10 -1.08 8.08
CA PHE A 163 -7.15 -0.11 7.52
C PHE A 163 -5.66 -0.50 7.74
N ARG A 164 -5.34 -1.30 8.78
CA ARG A 164 -3.97 -1.74 9.04
C ARG A 164 -3.56 -2.81 8.05
N SER A 165 -4.44 -3.78 7.83
CA SER A 165 -4.30 -4.79 6.79
C SER A 165 -4.23 -4.19 5.40
N CYS A 166 -4.98 -3.12 5.14
CA CYS A 166 -4.85 -2.32 3.91
C CYS A 166 -3.43 -1.74 3.74
N LEU A 167 -2.88 -1.10 4.76
CA LEU A 167 -1.51 -0.55 4.70
C LEU A 167 -0.44 -1.64 4.52
N VAL A 168 -0.61 -2.79 5.17
CA VAL A 168 0.27 -3.96 4.94
C VAL A 168 0.16 -4.44 3.50
N LEU A 169 -1.05 -4.53 2.94
CA LEU A 169 -1.24 -4.93 1.55
C LEU A 169 -0.61 -3.94 0.56
N PHE A 170 -0.67 -2.63 0.84
CA PHE A 170 0.10 -1.64 0.07
C PHE A 170 1.60 -1.89 0.11
N ALA A 171 2.16 -2.18 1.29
CA ALA A 171 3.58 -2.46 1.44
C ALA A 171 4.00 -3.72 0.65
N LEU A 172 3.18 -4.77 0.69
CA LEU A 172 3.41 -6.01 -0.04
C LEU A 172 3.31 -5.80 -1.56
N LEU A 173 2.24 -5.18 -2.05
CA LEU A 173 2.07 -4.88 -3.48
C LEU A 173 3.20 -4.00 -4.03
N SER A 174 3.67 -3.02 -3.24
CA SER A 174 4.77 -2.14 -3.63
C SER A 174 6.13 -2.84 -3.74
N LYS A 175 6.23 -4.08 -3.25
CA LYS A 175 7.43 -4.93 -3.27
C LYS A 175 7.24 -6.22 -4.06
N SER A 176 6.08 -6.38 -4.68
CA SER A 176 5.76 -7.57 -5.45
C SER A 176 6.38 -7.51 -6.84
N ASP A 177 6.72 -8.68 -7.37
CA ASP A 177 6.89 -8.87 -8.80
C ASP A 177 5.54 -8.84 -9.54
N ALA A 178 5.58 -9.02 -10.86
CA ALA A 178 4.39 -9.02 -11.73
C ALA A 178 3.43 -10.21 -11.47
N PHE A 179 3.87 -11.23 -10.73
CA PHE A 179 3.12 -12.46 -10.48
C PHE A 179 2.52 -12.52 -9.08
N GLY A 180 2.78 -11.52 -8.24
CA GLY A 180 2.27 -11.48 -6.87
C GLY A 180 3.23 -12.07 -5.85
N PHE A 181 4.47 -12.38 -6.20
CA PHE A 181 5.47 -12.81 -5.22
C PHE A 181 6.19 -11.63 -4.60
N VAL A 182 6.29 -11.65 -3.28
CA VAL A 182 6.97 -10.63 -2.50
C VAL A 182 8.18 -11.26 -1.81
N PHE A 183 9.36 -10.83 -2.22
CA PHE A 183 10.64 -11.20 -1.60
C PHE A 183 11.18 -10.05 -0.75
N ASP A 184 12.05 -10.34 0.22
CA ASP A 184 12.76 -9.35 1.06
C ASP A 184 11.88 -8.33 1.81
N CYS A 185 10.59 -8.62 1.99
CA CYS A 185 9.64 -7.74 2.67
C CYS A 185 9.19 -8.35 4.02
N GLY A 186 10.14 -8.49 4.93
CA GLY A 186 9.87 -8.99 6.28
C GLY A 186 9.12 -7.98 7.17
N VAL A 187 8.78 -8.42 8.39
CA VAL A 187 8.13 -7.57 9.40
C VAL A 187 8.85 -6.24 9.61
N PRO A 188 10.20 -6.15 9.69
CA PRO A 188 10.90 -4.87 9.84
C PRO A 188 10.64 -3.88 8.70
N GLU A 189 10.63 -4.32 7.44
CA GLU A 189 10.37 -3.45 6.28
C GLU A 189 8.91 -3.00 6.25
N ILE A 190 7.96 -3.88 6.61
CA ILE A 190 6.54 -3.52 6.71
C ILE A 190 6.33 -2.49 7.83
N MET A 191 6.94 -2.69 9.00
CA MET A 191 6.87 -1.74 10.11
C MET A 191 7.42 -0.37 9.70
N LEU A 192 8.57 -0.34 9.00
CA LEU A 192 9.20 0.89 8.53
C LEU A 192 8.30 1.68 7.56
N ARG A 193 7.53 0.98 6.71
CA ARG A 193 6.62 1.62 5.72
C ARG A 193 5.29 2.07 6.31
N THR A 194 4.78 1.34 7.31
CA THR A 194 3.41 1.51 7.81
C THR A 194 3.31 2.18 9.17
N GLY A 195 4.41 2.26 9.92
CA GLY A 195 4.40 2.69 11.32
C GLY A 195 3.70 1.70 12.27
N LEU A 196 3.37 0.50 11.81
CA LEU A 196 2.75 -0.54 12.63
C LEU A 196 3.76 -1.15 13.60
N THR A 197 3.26 -1.64 14.74
CA THR A 197 4.05 -2.51 15.63
C THR A 197 4.15 -3.92 15.07
N ASN A 198 5.17 -4.68 15.46
CA ASN A 198 5.34 -6.07 15.06
C ASN A 198 4.05 -6.90 15.24
N ARG A 199 3.44 -6.83 16.44
CA ARG A 199 2.17 -7.52 16.75
C ARG A 199 1.03 -7.11 15.83
N ALA A 200 0.96 -5.84 15.44
CA ALA A 200 -0.07 -5.35 14.54
C ALA A 200 0.18 -5.81 13.09
N VAL A 201 1.43 -5.86 12.63
CA VAL A 201 1.81 -6.46 11.34
C VAL A 201 1.44 -7.94 11.29
N SER A 202 1.79 -8.72 12.30
CA SER A 202 1.44 -10.15 12.34
C SER A 202 -0.07 -10.40 12.31
N ARG A 203 -0.84 -9.57 13.03
CA ARG A 203 -2.32 -9.63 12.99
C ARG A 203 -2.88 -9.26 11.62
N ALA A 204 -2.34 -8.22 10.99
CA ALA A 204 -2.74 -7.80 9.65
C ALA A 204 -2.44 -8.88 8.60
N ILE A 205 -1.24 -9.48 8.63
CA ILE A 205 -0.90 -10.61 7.75
C ILE A 205 -1.85 -11.79 7.98
N LYS A 206 -2.17 -12.11 9.24
CA LYS A 206 -3.13 -13.18 9.57
C LYS A 206 -4.50 -12.88 8.95
N GLN A 207 -5.02 -11.67 9.13
CA GLN A 207 -6.30 -11.27 8.54
C GLN A 207 -6.27 -11.36 7.02
N LEU A 208 -5.21 -10.86 6.36
CA LEU A 208 -5.03 -10.94 4.91
C LEU A 208 -5.01 -12.39 4.39
N LYS A 209 -4.49 -13.35 5.18
CA LYS A 209 -4.58 -14.77 4.85
C LYS A 209 -6.00 -15.32 5.04
N GLU A 210 -6.65 -15.00 6.15
CA GLU A 210 -8.03 -15.46 6.46
C GLU A 210 -9.02 -15.04 5.38
N VAL A 211 -8.86 -13.83 4.84
CA VAL A 211 -9.71 -13.31 3.75
C VAL A 211 -9.18 -13.65 2.36
N GLY A 212 -8.12 -14.45 2.26
CA GLY A 212 -7.61 -14.98 0.99
C GLY A 212 -6.86 -13.98 0.12
N MET A 213 -6.43 -12.83 0.65
CA MET A 213 -5.56 -11.88 -0.06
C MET A 213 -4.11 -12.36 -0.17
N ILE A 214 -3.65 -13.11 0.82
CA ILE A 214 -2.37 -13.85 0.78
C ILE A 214 -2.71 -15.33 0.64
N ARG A 215 -2.33 -15.95 -0.48
CA ARG A 215 -2.60 -17.38 -0.74
C ARG A 215 -1.71 -18.27 0.12
N SER A 216 -0.44 -17.92 0.20
CA SER A 216 0.55 -18.67 0.95
C SER A 216 1.67 -17.76 1.43
N GLN A 217 2.37 -18.22 2.46
CA GLN A 217 3.58 -17.59 2.98
C GLN A 217 4.60 -18.69 3.27
N ALA A 218 5.79 -18.56 2.71
CA ALA A 218 6.96 -19.28 3.20
C ALA A 218 7.56 -18.46 4.34
N ASN A 219 7.68 -19.05 5.52
CA ASN A 219 8.30 -18.37 6.64
C ASN A 219 9.80 -18.19 6.35
N GLY A 220 10.32 -17.02 6.67
CA GLY A 220 11.75 -16.76 6.60
C GLY A 220 12.53 -17.61 7.60
N ALA A 221 13.81 -17.86 7.31
CA ALA A 221 14.71 -18.54 8.23
C ALA A 221 15.23 -17.56 9.29
N ILE A 222 15.12 -17.94 10.58
CA ILE A 222 15.84 -17.25 11.66
C ILE A 222 17.29 -17.70 11.56
N GLY A 223 18.20 -16.75 11.35
CA GLY A 223 19.60 -17.06 11.10
C GLY A 223 20.22 -17.92 12.20
N ASN A 224 20.98 -18.93 11.79
CA ASN A 224 21.93 -19.65 12.64
C ASN A 224 23.33 -19.51 12.03
N SER A 225 24.35 -20.16 12.60
CA SER A 225 25.73 -20.09 12.10
C SER A 225 25.92 -20.58 10.65
N PHE A 226 24.90 -21.19 10.05
CA PHE A 226 24.95 -21.80 8.72
C PHE A 226 23.97 -21.21 7.69
N ILE A 227 22.89 -20.56 8.14
CA ILE A 227 21.83 -20.00 7.27
C ILE A 227 21.69 -18.51 7.58
N GLN A 228 21.84 -17.66 6.56
CA GLN A 228 21.62 -16.22 6.67
C GLN A 228 20.13 -15.94 6.93
N LEU A 229 19.82 -14.80 7.57
CA LEU A 229 18.44 -14.38 7.80
C LEU A 229 17.73 -14.21 6.45
N GLU A 230 16.77 -15.08 6.15
CA GLU A 230 15.92 -14.95 4.98
C GLU A 230 14.59 -14.31 5.38
N ALA A 231 14.17 -13.30 4.64
CA ALA A 231 12.86 -12.69 4.83
C ALA A 231 11.75 -13.68 4.42
N PRO A 232 10.54 -13.59 5.01
CA PRO A 232 9.41 -14.37 4.54
C PRO A 232 9.05 -14.01 3.10
N VAL A 233 8.63 -15.03 2.33
CA VAL A 233 8.10 -14.88 0.98
C VAL A 233 6.58 -14.96 1.03
N TYR A 234 5.89 -14.01 0.41
CA TYR A 234 4.43 -13.99 0.33
C TYR A 234 3.98 -14.19 -1.11
N ALA A 235 2.95 -15.01 -1.32
CA ALA A 235 2.25 -15.13 -2.60
C ALA A 235 0.88 -14.45 -2.50
N LEU A 236 0.72 -13.34 -3.19
CA LEU A 236 -0.50 -12.53 -3.22
C LEU A 236 -1.55 -13.18 -4.14
N ASN A 237 -2.82 -13.04 -3.76
CA ASN A 237 -3.94 -13.54 -4.54
C ASN A 237 -4.39 -12.51 -5.58
N LEU A 238 -3.76 -12.50 -6.76
CA LEU A 238 -4.13 -11.58 -7.85
C LEU A 238 -5.49 -11.92 -8.50
N SER A 239 -6.05 -13.10 -8.22
CA SER A 239 -7.38 -13.52 -8.72
C SER A 239 -8.51 -13.29 -7.71
N HIS A 240 -8.23 -12.60 -6.60
CA HIS A 240 -9.23 -12.37 -5.57
C HIS A 240 -10.37 -11.46 -6.06
N ALA A 241 -11.61 -11.75 -5.68
CA ALA A 241 -12.80 -11.03 -6.15
C ALA A 241 -12.78 -9.52 -5.86
N PHE A 242 -12.05 -9.10 -4.82
CA PHE A 242 -11.80 -7.69 -4.50
C PHE A 242 -11.23 -6.87 -5.68
N TRP A 243 -10.46 -7.51 -6.58
CA TRP A 243 -9.86 -6.84 -7.72
C TRP A 243 -10.85 -6.59 -8.87
N GLY A 244 -12.04 -7.21 -8.84
CA GLY A 244 -13.06 -7.08 -9.87
C GLY A 244 -12.51 -7.44 -11.26
N GLU A 245 -12.72 -6.55 -12.23
CA GLU A 245 -12.20 -6.70 -13.60
C GLU A 245 -10.67 -6.67 -13.69
N GLY A 246 -9.99 -6.11 -12.68
CA GLY A 246 -8.52 -6.12 -12.60
C GLY A 246 -7.94 -7.44 -12.09
N ALA A 247 -8.77 -8.41 -11.71
CA ALA A 247 -8.31 -9.71 -11.24
C ALA A 247 -7.56 -10.46 -12.35
N ILE A 248 -6.35 -10.94 -12.03
CA ILE A 248 -5.57 -11.79 -12.93
C ILE A 248 -5.76 -13.24 -12.49
N TYR A 249 -6.45 -14.00 -13.34
CA TYR A 249 -6.51 -15.45 -13.27
C TYR A 249 -5.33 -15.96 -14.08
N GLY A 250 -4.29 -16.43 -13.40
CA GLY A 250 -3.01 -16.63 -14.09
C GLY A 250 -3.07 -17.67 -15.20
N ASN A 251 -2.34 -17.37 -16.28
CA ASN A 251 -1.84 -18.35 -17.22
C ASN A 251 -0.68 -19.11 -16.55
N PHE A 252 -0.99 -20.01 -15.64
CA PHE A 252 0.03 -20.89 -15.07
C PHE A 252 0.06 -22.20 -15.86
N TYR A 253 1.25 -22.70 -16.19
CA TYR A 253 1.36 -24.11 -16.55
C TYR A 253 1.18 -24.94 -15.28
N ILE A 254 0.10 -25.71 -15.22
CA ILE A 254 0.04 -26.87 -14.33
C ILE A 254 0.89 -27.94 -15.01
N LEU A 255 2.16 -28.04 -14.61
CA LEU A 255 2.99 -29.16 -15.00
C LEU A 255 2.47 -30.41 -14.29
N LYS A 256 1.57 -31.15 -14.95
CA LYS A 256 1.22 -32.51 -14.55
C LYS A 256 2.35 -33.42 -15.01
N TYR A 257 3.19 -33.84 -14.07
CA TYR A 257 4.10 -34.95 -14.32
C TYR A 257 3.28 -36.25 -14.34
N PRO A 258 3.25 -37.00 -15.45
CA PRO A 258 2.49 -38.24 -15.53
C PRO A 258 3.07 -39.34 -14.62
N GLU A 259 4.33 -39.20 -14.19
CA GLU A 259 5.02 -40.15 -13.31
C GLU A 259 5.75 -39.44 -12.16
N PRO A 260 6.01 -40.12 -11.02
CA PRO A 260 6.76 -39.55 -9.90
C PRO A 260 8.15 -39.06 -10.35
N HIS A 261 8.36 -37.75 -10.34
CA HIS A 261 9.65 -37.16 -10.69
C HIS A 261 10.51 -36.96 -9.43
N VAL A 262 11.79 -37.30 -9.54
CA VAL A 262 12.78 -37.09 -8.49
C VAL A 262 13.47 -35.77 -8.77
N PHE A 263 13.41 -34.84 -7.82
CA PHE A 263 14.20 -33.62 -7.88
C PHE A 263 15.53 -33.86 -7.16
N GLU A 264 16.63 -33.63 -7.87
CA GLU A 264 17.95 -33.57 -7.26
C GLU A 264 18.19 -32.13 -6.80
N VAL A 265 18.34 -31.96 -5.49
CA VAL A 265 18.75 -30.68 -4.91
C VAL A 265 20.19 -30.85 -4.45
N ALA A 266 21.08 -30.06 -5.04
CA ALA A 266 22.46 -29.96 -4.58
C ALA A 266 22.48 -29.08 -3.32
N ASP A 267 23.04 -29.60 -2.24
CA ASP A 267 23.37 -28.76 -1.08
C ASP A 267 24.60 -27.88 -1.39
N SER A 268 24.88 -26.91 -0.51
CA SER A 268 26.02 -25.99 -0.64
C SER A 268 27.40 -26.67 -0.58
N SER A 269 27.45 -27.99 -0.31
CA SER A 269 28.66 -28.82 -0.37
C SER A 269 28.80 -29.60 -1.68
N GLY A 270 27.87 -29.44 -2.62
CA GLY A 270 27.86 -30.14 -3.90
C GLY A 270 27.34 -31.57 -3.82
N LYS A 271 26.73 -31.99 -2.71
CA LYS A 271 26.10 -33.30 -2.60
C LYS A 271 24.66 -33.22 -3.10
N CYS A 272 24.34 -33.99 -4.14
CA CYS A 272 22.97 -34.15 -4.63
C CYS A 272 22.21 -35.13 -3.72
N ASN A 273 21.13 -34.65 -3.11
CA ASN A 273 20.17 -35.52 -2.43
C ASN A 273 18.90 -35.65 -3.29
N SER A 274 18.49 -36.89 -3.55
CA SER A 274 17.28 -37.20 -4.29
C SER A 274 16.05 -37.09 -3.38
N ILE A 275 15.14 -36.15 -3.66
CA ILE A 275 13.85 -36.07 -2.96
C ILE A 275 12.81 -36.79 -3.81
N LYS A 276 12.31 -37.93 -3.34
CA LYS A 276 11.14 -38.60 -3.92
C LYS A 276 9.88 -37.97 -3.37
N THR A 277 9.12 -37.28 -4.20
CA THR A 277 7.86 -36.66 -3.81
C THR A 277 6.72 -37.62 -4.17
N SER A 278 6.06 -38.19 -3.17
CA SER A 278 4.92 -39.11 -3.38
C SER A 278 3.63 -38.39 -3.76
N HIS A 279 3.58 -37.06 -3.70
CA HIS A 279 2.38 -36.26 -3.98
C HIS A 279 2.71 -35.12 -4.94
N ASN A 280 1.77 -34.85 -5.86
CA ASN A 280 1.82 -33.84 -6.93
C ASN A 280 2.53 -32.56 -6.49
N PHE A 281 3.81 -32.43 -6.83
CA PHE A 281 4.55 -31.20 -6.65
C PHE A 281 4.07 -30.20 -7.69
N THR A 282 3.34 -29.18 -7.24
CA THR A 282 2.98 -28.05 -8.09
C THR A 282 4.11 -27.04 -7.99
N ARG A 283 5.03 -27.04 -8.95
CA ARG A 283 6.04 -25.98 -9.06
C ARG A 283 5.50 -24.90 -9.99
N CYS A 284 5.19 -23.74 -9.44
CA CYS A 284 4.90 -22.55 -10.24
C CYS A 284 6.23 -22.02 -10.79
N ILE A 285 6.44 -22.13 -12.09
CA ILE A 285 7.56 -21.48 -12.78
C ILE A 285 7.01 -20.19 -13.40
N PRO A 286 7.45 -19.01 -12.97
CA PRO A 286 7.10 -17.75 -13.63
C PRO A 286 7.80 -17.67 -14.99
N THR A 287 7.10 -17.12 -15.99
CA THR A 287 7.66 -16.76 -17.31
C THR A 287 8.51 -15.50 -17.22
#